data_AF-A0A023G4Z9-F1
#
_entry.id   AF-A0A023G4Z9-F1
#
_cell.length_a   1.000
_cell.length_b   1.000
_cell.length_c   1.000
_cell.angle_alpha   90.00
_cell.angle_beta   90.00
_cell.angle_gamma   90.00
#
_symmetry.space_group_name_H-M   'P 1'
#
loop_
_entity.id
_entity.type
_entity.pdbx_description
1 polymer ?
#
loop_
_entity_poly.entity_id
_entity_poly.type
_entity_poly.pdbx_seq_one_letter_code
_entity_poly.pdbx_strand_id
1 'polypeptide(L)'
;QYKLPRRTFVLYHCPRSCTRMWMIGLVLLSIHNAKALEKPRLVYPRLLEERSSDGRLALHVHDGLILNLRKATVAAPEFRVLTNEKGRSVTHLYDGEVINKYLYEDEEKLAAVEVTRNEAGVTMRGLVGPHHRIQPLPVLERSQEAVVPHLIYDIDHDEMLDKTLRRVEKDETVLKERAFGISPPSTVYIELFMVTSKPHQHRFPETNHLIWYACIMVNFANLRLAQVTAPNVKLRLIGLERNEDEPYTFVSRDGY
;
A
#
# COMPACT_ATOMS: atom_id res chain seq x y z
N GLN A 1 7.26 41.18 67.93
CA GLN A 1 6.07 41.68 68.64
C GLN A 1 4.85 41.44 67.77
N TYR A 2 3.88 40.62 68.25
CA TYR A 2 2.43 40.58 67.94
C TYR A 2 1.97 40.51 66.45
N LYS A 3 0.96 39.77 66.00
CA LYS A 3 -0.05 38.84 66.55
C LYS A 3 -0.76 38.25 65.32
N LEU A 4 -1.18 36.98 65.36
CA LEU A 4 -2.13 36.40 64.38
C LEU A 4 -3.47 37.17 64.36
N PRO A 5 -4.31 36.93 63.33
CA PRO A 5 -5.52 36.19 63.67
C PRO A 5 -5.89 35.06 62.72
N ARG A 6 -6.22 33.94 63.38
CA ARG A 6 -7.09 32.81 63.04
C ARG A 6 -8.11 33.08 61.91
N ARG A 7 -8.18 32.14 60.96
CA ARG A 7 -9.46 31.68 60.41
C ARG A 7 -9.54 30.16 60.46
N THR A 8 -10.71 29.74 60.91
CA THR A 8 -11.10 28.44 61.43
C THR A 8 -11.33 27.45 60.29
N PHE A 9 -10.79 26.24 60.43
CA PHE A 9 -11.16 25.08 59.61
C PHE A 9 -12.62 24.72 59.88
N VAL A 10 -13.46 24.73 58.84
CA VAL A 10 -14.76 24.06 58.87
C VAL A 10 -14.61 22.81 58.00
N LEU A 11 -14.45 21.67 58.67
CA LEU A 11 -14.53 20.34 58.08
C LEU A 11 -15.99 20.07 57.71
N TYR A 12 -16.35 20.27 56.44
CA TYR A 12 -17.56 19.66 55.90
C TYR A 12 -17.25 18.20 55.58
N HIS A 13 -17.87 17.32 56.36
CA HIS A 13 -17.96 15.88 56.12
C HIS A 13 -18.48 15.63 54.70
N CYS A 14 -17.63 15.02 53.87
CA CYS A 14 -18.00 14.53 52.55
C CYS A 14 -18.65 13.13 52.69
N PRO A 15 -19.89 12.92 52.21
CA PRO A 15 -20.53 11.62 52.29
C PRO A 15 -19.85 10.63 51.34
N ARG A 16 -19.51 9.45 51.87
CA ARG A 16 -18.79 8.34 51.22
C ARG A 16 -19.43 7.76 49.94
N SER A 17 -20.55 8.30 49.45
CA SER A 17 -21.20 7.84 48.22
C SER A 17 -20.71 8.55 46.95
N CYS A 18 -20.11 9.75 47.08
CA CYS A 18 -19.76 10.56 45.90
C CYS A 18 -18.47 10.09 45.20
N THR A 19 -17.55 9.44 45.93
CA THR A 19 -16.30 8.91 45.37
C THR A 19 -16.48 7.60 44.58
N ARG A 20 -17.51 6.80 44.90
CA ARG A 20 -17.81 5.57 44.14
C ARG A 20 -18.42 5.86 42.77
N MET A 21 -19.27 6.88 42.66
CA MET A 21 -19.95 7.22 41.42
C MET A 21 -19.01 7.88 40.41
N TRP A 22 -18.01 8.63 40.89
CA TRP A 22 -16.97 9.24 40.05
C TRP A 22 -15.97 8.23 39.47
N MET A 23 -15.64 7.17 40.24
CA MET A 23 -14.75 6.10 39.77
C MET A 23 -15.41 5.20 38.72
N ILE A 24 -16.72 4.93 38.83
CA ILE A 24 -17.46 4.14 37.81
C ILE A 24 -17.58 4.93 36.50
N GLY A 25 -17.79 6.25 36.57
CA GLY A 25 -17.77 7.13 35.40
C GLY A 25 -16.43 7.15 34.67
N LEU A 26 -15.31 7.20 35.41
CA LEU A 26 -13.95 7.18 34.86
C LEU A 26 -13.57 5.83 34.20
N VAL A 27 -14.04 4.71 34.77
CA VAL A 27 -13.84 3.37 34.17
C VAL A 27 -14.69 3.20 32.91
N LEU A 28 -15.93 3.71 32.89
CA LEU A 28 -16.79 3.65 31.69
C LEU A 28 -16.36 4.61 30.57
N LEU A 29 -15.73 5.76 30.90
CA LEU A 29 -15.14 6.69 29.93
C LEU A 29 -13.86 6.16 29.28
N SER A 30 -13.19 5.19 29.91
CA SER A 30 -11.96 4.57 29.37
C SER A 30 -12.24 3.45 28.35
N ILE A 31 -13.51 3.10 28.10
CA ILE A 31 -13.92 2.08 27.12
C ILE A 31 -14.17 2.71 25.72
N HIS A 32 -13.94 4.01 25.55
CA HIS A 32 -14.06 4.65 24.23
C HIS A 32 -12.89 4.27 23.31
N ASN A 33 -13.15 3.27 22.47
CA ASN A 33 -12.54 2.96 21.19
C ASN A 33 -11.03 2.66 21.18
N ALA A 34 -10.64 1.55 21.79
CA ALA A 34 -9.59 0.76 21.16
C ALA A 34 -10.21 0.11 19.92
N LYS A 35 -10.00 0.69 18.72
CA LYS A 35 -10.17 -0.09 17.48
C LYS A 35 -9.34 -1.35 17.68
N ALA A 36 -10.00 -2.50 17.80
CA ALA A 36 -9.28 -3.76 17.90
C ALA A 36 -8.48 -3.89 16.60
N LEU A 37 -7.15 -3.82 16.70
CA LEU A 37 -6.28 -4.07 15.56
C LEU A 37 -6.57 -5.51 15.12
N GLU A 38 -7.29 -5.68 14.01
CA GLU A 38 -7.61 -7.02 13.51
C GLU A 38 -6.31 -7.78 13.32
N LYS A 39 -6.23 -8.95 13.95
CA LYS A 39 -5.02 -9.77 13.89
C LYS A 39 -4.89 -10.32 12.48
N PRO A 40 -3.68 -10.30 11.89
CA PRO A 40 -3.48 -10.82 10.56
C PRO A 40 -3.87 -12.30 10.48
N ARG A 41 -4.50 -12.69 9.38
CA ARG A 41 -4.98 -14.04 9.13
C ARG A 41 -3.88 -14.92 8.55
N LEU A 42 -3.55 -16.02 9.22
CA LEU A 42 -2.66 -17.05 8.70
C LEU A 42 -3.36 -17.88 7.62
N VAL A 43 -2.71 -18.03 6.47
CA VAL A 43 -3.21 -18.79 5.32
C VAL A 43 -2.09 -19.61 4.67
N TYR A 44 -2.48 -20.56 3.83
CA TYR A 44 -1.59 -21.51 3.17
C TYR A 44 -1.95 -21.59 1.68
N PRO A 45 -1.48 -20.63 0.85
CA PRO A 45 -1.81 -20.59 -0.56
C PRO A 45 -1.32 -21.85 -1.29
N ARG A 46 -2.20 -22.42 -2.14
CA ARG A 46 -1.91 -23.63 -2.90
C ARG A 46 -2.31 -23.44 -4.36
N LEU A 47 -1.47 -23.94 -5.25
CA LEU A 47 -1.80 -24.03 -6.66
C LEU A 47 -2.82 -25.14 -6.88
N LEU A 48 -3.94 -24.80 -7.50
CA LEU A 48 -4.96 -25.76 -7.92
C LEU A 48 -4.70 -26.27 -9.34
N GLU A 49 -4.39 -25.34 -10.25
CA GLU A 49 -4.23 -25.64 -11.67
C GLU A 49 -3.27 -24.62 -12.32
N GLU A 50 -2.49 -25.10 -13.29
CA GLU A 50 -1.73 -24.27 -14.21
C GLU A 50 -2.20 -24.59 -15.63
N ARG A 51 -2.74 -23.58 -16.31
CA ARG A 51 -3.21 -23.71 -17.69
C ARG A 51 -2.07 -23.31 -18.61
N SER A 52 -1.47 -24.33 -19.22
CA SER A 52 -0.15 -24.22 -19.85
C SER A 52 -0.12 -23.37 -21.14
N SER A 53 -1.25 -23.14 -21.81
CA SER A 53 -1.29 -22.41 -23.08
C SER A 53 -1.35 -20.89 -22.94
N ASP A 54 -1.90 -20.36 -21.83
CA ASP A 54 -2.07 -18.91 -21.59
C ASP A 54 -1.36 -18.41 -20.32
N GLY A 55 -0.68 -19.30 -19.58
CA GLY A 55 0.04 -18.97 -18.36
C GLY A 55 -0.88 -18.57 -17.21
N ARG A 56 -2.16 -18.93 -17.26
CA ARG A 56 -3.12 -18.67 -16.19
C ARG A 56 -2.95 -19.63 -15.02
N LEU A 57 -3.14 -19.11 -13.81
CA LEU A 57 -3.02 -19.85 -12.58
C LEU A 57 -4.33 -19.78 -11.78
N ALA A 58 -4.75 -20.92 -11.21
CA ALA A 58 -5.77 -20.93 -10.18
C ALA A 58 -5.11 -21.16 -8.81
N LEU A 59 -5.17 -20.17 -7.92
CA LEU A 59 -4.62 -20.26 -6.56
C LEU A 59 -5.73 -20.27 -5.54
N HIS A 60 -5.77 -21.31 -4.70
CA HIS A 60 -6.57 -21.33 -3.50
C HIS A 60 -5.80 -20.63 -2.38
N VAL A 61 -6.26 -19.45 -1.95
CA VAL A 61 -5.63 -18.70 -0.86
C VAL A 61 -6.19 -19.15 0.49
N HIS A 62 -7.51 -19.22 0.61
CA HIS A 62 -8.27 -19.79 1.73
C HIS A 62 -9.70 -20.10 1.27
N ASP A 63 -10.53 -20.72 2.12
CA ASP A 63 -11.88 -21.22 1.78
C ASP A 63 -12.85 -20.19 1.16
N GLY A 64 -12.57 -18.89 1.32
CA GLY A 64 -13.37 -17.78 0.80
C GLY A 64 -12.73 -17.04 -0.37
N LEU A 65 -11.53 -17.45 -0.80
CA LEU A 65 -10.74 -16.74 -1.80
C LEU A 65 -9.94 -17.71 -2.68
N ILE A 66 -10.42 -17.84 -3.91
CA ILE A 66 -9.67 -18.42 -5.03
C ILE A 66 -9.37 -17.27 -5.99
N LEU A 67 -8.12 -17.17 -6.43
CA LEU A 67 -7.66 -16.21 -7.42
C LEU A 67 -7.47 -16.88 -8.78
N ASN A 68 -8.07 -16.29 -9.81
CA ASN A 68 -7.93 -16.69 -11.21
C ASN A 68 -6.96 -15.71 -11.89
N LEU A 69 -5.67 -16.04 -11.79
CA LEU A 69 -4.59 -15.14 -12.15
C LEU A 69 -4.25 -15.24 -13.63
N ARG A 70 -4.09 -14.09 -14.28
CA ARG A 70 -3.44 -13.94 -15.59
C ARG A 70 -2.18 -13.08 -15.46
N LYS A 71 -1.28 -13.17 -16.45
CA LYS A 71 -0.06 -12.34 -16.48
C LYS A 71 -0.43 -10.86 -16.58
N ALA A 72 0.32 -10.03 -15.86
CA ALA A 72 0.26 -8.58 -15.96
C ALA A 72 1.58 -8.02 -16.49
N THR A 73 1.51 -6.90 -17.22
CA THR A 73 2.68 -6.22 -17.79
C THR A 73 2.65 -4.77 -17.35
N VAL A 74 3.61 -4.37 -16.53
CA VAL A 74 3.66 -3.04 -15.91
C VAL A 74 5.03 -2.39 -16.03
N ALA A 75 6.09 -3.15 -15.81
CA ALA A 75 7.45 -2.63 -15.98
C ALA A 75 7.77 -2.45 -17.47
N ALA A 76 8.37 -1.32 -17.83
CA ALA A 76 8.88 -1.11 -19.17
C ALA A 76 10.07 -2.05 -19.46
N PRO A 77 10.29 -2.49 -20.72
CA PRO A 77 11.35 -3.44 -21.07
C PRO A 77 12.75 -3.03 -20.57
N GLU A 78 13.07 -1.74 -20.67
CA GLU A 78 14.23 -1.15 -19.99
C GLU A 78 13.76 -0.40 -18.75
N PHE A 79 13.96 -0.98 -17.57
CA PHE A 79 13.53 -0.41 -16.31
C PHE A 79 14.71 0.27 -15.59
N ARG A 80 14.57 1.55 -15.27
CA ARG A 80 15.67 2.36 -14.72
C ARG A 80 15.55 2.54 -13.21
N VAL A 81 16.62 2.24 -12.48
CA VAL A 81 16.72 2.55 -11.05
C VAL A 81 17.83 3.56 -10.82
N LEU A 82 17.45 4.75 -10.37
CA LEU A 82 18.41 5.79 -10.00
C LEU A 82 18.70 5.69 -8.50
N THR A 83 19.98 5.63 -8.15
CA THR A 83 20.48 5.60 -6.76
C THR A 83 21.55 6.66 -6.56
N ASN A 84 21.81 7.02 -5.30
CA ASN A 84 23.01 7.75 -4.91
C ASN A 84 24.02 6.75 -4.34
N GLU A 85 25.20 6.66 -4.94
CA GLU A 85 26.29 5.83 -4.48
C GLU A 85 27.53 6.70 -4.23
N LYS A 86 27.89 6.87 -2.96
CA LYS A 86 29.06 7.67 -2.54
C LYS A 86 29.00 9.12 -3.05
N GLY A 87 27.81 9.74 -3.03
CA GLY A 87 27.60 11.11 -3.47
C GLY A 87 27.50 11.28 -4.99
N ARG A 88 27.34 10.19 -5.75
CA ARG A 88 27.19 10.22 -7.21
C ARG A 88 25.88 9.55 -7.60
N SER A 89 25.16 10.19 -8.52
CA SER A 89 23.99 9.58 -9.14
C SER A 89 24.43 8.43 -10.05
N VAL A 90 23.88 7.24 -9.81
CA VAL A 90 24.11 6.02 -10.59
C VAL A 90 22.78 5.54 -11.13
N THR A 91 22.75 5.13 -12.41
CA THR A 91 21.58 4.51 -13.04
C THR A 91 21.85 3.04 -13.28
N HIS A 92 21.05 2.18 -12.66
CA HIS A 92 21.02 0.75 -12.89
C HIS A 92 19.90 0.41 -13.87
N LEU A 93 20.19 -0.41 -14.87
CA LEU A 93 19.22 -0.89 -15.83
C LEU A 93 18.80 -2.32 -15.48
N TYR A 94 17.50 -2.54 -15.39
CA TYR A 94 16.87 -3.82 -15.13
C TYR A 94 16.06 -4.24 -16.36
N ASP A 95 15.99 -5.55 -16.59
CA ASP A 95 15.11 -6.12 -17.61
C ASP A 95 13.67 -6.17 -17.08
N GLY A 96 12.81 -5.36 -17.68
CA GLY A 96 11.38 -5.30 -17.36
C GLY A 96 10.65 -6.60 -17.59
N GLU A 97 11.08 -7.41 -18.56
CA GLU A 97 10.44 -8.71 -18.85
C GLU A 97 10.69 -9.72 -17.72
N VAL A 98 11.87 -9.67 -17.10
CA VAL A 98 12.15 -10.47 -15.89
C VAL A 98 11.24 -10.05 -14.74
N ILE A 99 10.96 -8.75 -14.60
CA ILE A 99 10.01 -8.24 -13.60
C ILE A 99 8.58 -8.70 -13.95
N ASN A 100 8.11 -8.46 -15.17
CA ASN A 100 6.76 -8.82 -15.60
C ASN A 100 6.50 -10.34 -15.54
N LYS A 101 7.54 -11.18 -15.67
CA LYS A 101 7.41 -12.64 -15.56
C LYS A 101 6.75 -13.10 -14.26
N TYR A 102 6.87 -12.36 -13.15
CA TYR A 102 6.31 -12.78 -11.87
C TYR A 102 5.04 -12.01 -11.48
N LEU A 103 4.59 -11.04 -12.29
CA LEU A 103 3.39 -10.25 -12.02
C LEU A 103 2.14 -10.92 -12.57
N TYR A 104 1.11 -10.97 -11.72
CA TYR A 104 -0.19 -11.49 -12.06
C TYR A 104 -1.30 -10.60 -11.52
N GLU A 105 -2.47 -10.75 -12.14
CA GLU A 105 -3.68 -10.06 -11.73
C GLU A 105 -4.93 -10.92 -11.85
N ASP A 106 -5.94 -10.56 -11.05
CA ASP A 106 -7.31 -11.03 -11.15
C ASP A 106 -8.22 -9.79 -11.21
N GLU A 107 -8.84 -9.55 -12.36
CA GLU A 107 -9.70 -8.37 -12.58
C GLU A 107 -10.96 -8.41 -11.72
N GLU A 108 -11.55 -9.60 -11.56
CA GLU A 108 -12.81 -9.76 -10.83
C GLU A 108 -12.60 -9.54 -9.33
N LYS A 109 -11.49 -10.04 -8.81
CA LYS A 109 -11.12 -9.90 -7.39
C LYS A 109 -10.37 -8.61 -7.10
N LEU A 110 -9.99 -7.84 -8.13
CA LEU A 110 -9.08 -6.70 -8.03
C LEU A 110 -7.79 -7.08 -7.27
N ALA A 111 -7.18 -8.19 -7.67
CA ALA A 111 -5.93 -8.66 -7.07
C ALA A 111 -4.75 -8.34 -7.99
N ALA A 112 -3.64 -7.90 -7.40
CA ALA A 112 -2.37 -7.65 -8.08
C ALA A 112 -1.25 -8.22 -7.22
N VAL A 113 -0.55 -9.24 -7.72
CA VAL A 113 0.39 -10.04 -6.93
C VAL A 113 1.64 -10.41 -7.71
N GLU A 114 2.78 -10.40 -7.01
CA GLU A 114 3.95 -11.19 -7.39
C GLU A 114 3.69 -12.64 -6.99
N VAL A 115 3.94 -13.59 -7.89
CA VAL A 115 3.89 -15.02 -7.59
C VAL A 115 5.19 -15.69 -8.03
N THR A 116 5.86 -16.36 -7.10
CA THR A 116 7.03 -17.20 -7.37
C THR A 116 6.80 -18.63 -6.88
N ARG A 117 7.58 -19.56 -7.42
CA ARG A 117 7.48 -20.99 -7.10
C ARG A 117 8.86 -21.57 -6.85
N ASN A 118 8.95 -22.39 -5.82
CA ASN A 118 10.14 -23.16 -5.49
C ASN A 118 9.74 -24.54 -4.96
N GLU A 119 10.73 -25.35 -4.58
CA GLU A 119 10.51 -26.69 -4.01
C GLU A 119 9.64 -26.67 -2.74
N ALA A 120 9.62 -25.56 -2.01
CA ALA A 120 8.83 -25.40 -0.79
C ALA A 120 7.37 -25.00 -1.05
N GLY A 121 7.00 -24.67 -2.30
CA GLY A 121 5.64 -24.34 -2.69
C GLY A 121 5.52 -23.01 -3.42
N VAL A 122 4.30 -22.45 -3.42
CA VAL A 122 4.01 -21.14 -3.99
C VAL A 122 4.26 -20.06 -2.94
N THR A 123 4.94 -18.99 -3.34
CA THR A 123 4.99 -17.76 -2.55
C THR A 123 4.38 -16.61 -3.32
N MET A 124 3.66 -15.74 -2.62
CA MET A 124 3.02 -14.59 -3.22
C MET A 124 3.06 -13.37 -2.31
N ARG A 125 3.18 -12.20 -2.94
CA ARG A 125 3.20 -10.90 -2.27
C ARG A 125 2.32 -9.93 -3.04
N GLY A 126 1.59 -9.07 -2.33
CA GLY A 126 0.82 -8.00 -2.96
C GLY A 126 -0.60 -7.91 -2.42
N LEU A 127 -1.53 -7.56 -3.29
CA LEU A 127 -2.92 -7.31 -2.97
C LEU A 127 -3.77 -8.47 -3.47
N VAL A 128 -4.50 -9.13 -2.57
CA VAL A 128 -5.41 -10.25 -2.92
C VAL A 128 -6.87 -9.78 -3.03
N GLY A 129 -7.05 -8.46 -3.04
CA GLY A 129 -8.29 -7.76 -3.27
C GLY A 129 -8.16 -6.28 -2.86
N PRO A 130 -9.27 -5.53 -2.84
CA PRO A 130 -9.28 -4.10 -2.54
C PRO A 130 -8.69 -3.68 -1.20
N HIS A 131 -8.81 -4.55 -0.19
CA HIS A 131 -8.58 -4.20 1.21
C HIS A 131 -7.65 -5.18 1.93
N HIS A 132 -7.04 -6.13 1.20
CA HIS A 132 -6.28 -7.21 1.79
C HIS A 132 -4.89 -7.33 1.16
N ARG A 133 -3.85 -7.22 1.99
CA ARG A 133 -2.46 -7.46 1.59
C ARG A 133 -1.99 -8.82 2.04
N ILE A 134 -1.34 -9.57 1.16
CA ILE A 134 -0.70 -10.85 1.49
C ILE A 134 0.83 -10.73 1.46
N GLN A 135 1.50 -11.44 2.36
CA GLN A 135 2.94 -11.63 2.33
C GLN A 135 3.33 -13.00 2.91
N PRO A 136 4.45 -13.61 2.45
CA PRO A 136 4.94 -14.85 3.04
C PRO A 136 5.39 -14.60 4.48
N LEU A 137 5.13 -15.57 5.34
CA LEU A 137 5.68 -15.61 6.68
C LEU A 137 7.09 -16.23 6.61
N PRO A 138 8.15 -15.52 7.02
CA PRO A 138 9.49 -16.10 7.05
C PRO A 138 9.54 -17.17 8.15
N VAL A 139 9.57 -18.45 7.78
CA VAL A 139 9.69 -19.57 8.72
C VAL A 139 11.12 -20.09 8.70
N LEU A 140 11.72 -20.28 9.89
CA LEU A 140 13.07 -20.85 10.06
C LEU A 140 13.09 -22.38 9.90
N GLU A 141 11.95 -23.04 10.12
CA GLU A 141 11.81 -24.50 10.04
C GLU A 141 10.93 -24.90 8.85
N ARG A 142 11.44 -25.83 8.03
CA ARG A 142 10.69 -26.41 6.92
C ARG A 142 9.59 -27.31 7.47
N SER A 143 8.35 -27.05 7.08
CA SER A 143 7.27 -28.04 7.20
C SER A 143 7.60 -29.27 6.35
N GLN A 144 7.15 -30.46 6.79
CA GLN A 144 7.25 -31.69 5.98
C GLN A 144 6.37 -31.62 4.72
N GLU A 145 5.39 -30.72 4.68
CA GLU A 145 4.59 -30.40 3.50
C GLU A 145 5.16 -29.17 2.77
N ALA A 146 5.26 -29.23 1.44
CA ALA A 146 5.68 -28.13 0.56
C ALA A 146 4.62 -27.01 0.47
N VAL A 147 4.35 -26.35 1.59
CA VAL A 147 3.41 -25.23 1.67
C VAL A 147 4.03 -24.10 2.49
N VAL A 148 4.16 -22.93 1.87
CA VAL A 148 4.69 -21.73 2.52
C VAL A 148 3.55 -20.97 3.20
N PRO A 149 3.58 -20.75 4.52
CA PRO A 149 2.57 -19.96 5.21
C PRO A 149 2.65 -18.48 4.80
N HIS A 150 1.49 -17.83 4.74
CA HIS A 150 1.35 -16.41 4.44
C HIS A 150 0.45 -15.75 5.47
N LEU A 151 0.64 -14.44 5.66
CA LEU A 151 -0.25 -13.60 6.46
C LEU A 151 -1.03 -12.66 5.54
N ILE A 152 -2.34 -12.60 5.74
CA ILE A 152 -3.22 -11.59 5.17
C ILE A 152 -3.45 -10.51 6.22
N TYR A 153 -3.27 -9.26 5.81
CA TYR A 153 -3.51 -8.07 6.62
C TYR A 153 -4.64 -7.26 5.99
N ASP A 154 -5.53 -6.77 6.82
CA ASP A 154 -6.47 -5.73 6.43
C ASP A 154 -5.72 -4.41 6.24
N ILE A 155 -6.04 -3.74 5.15
CA ILE A 155 -5.55 -2.39 4.87
C ILE A 155 -6.55 -1.46 5.51
N ASP A 156 -6.19 -0.84 6.64
CA ASP A 156 -7.05 0.13 7.30
C ASP A 156 -7.34 1.27 6.34
N HIS A 157 -8.62 1.59 6.22
CA HIS A 157 -9.06 2.80 5.56
C HIS A 157 -9.17 3.80 6.69
N ASP A 158 -8.05 4.44 7.03
CA ASP A 158 -8.21 5.82 7.44
C ASP A 158 -8.97 6.45 6.28
N GLU A 159 -10.20 6.90 6.54
CA GLU A 159 -10.96 7.76 5.63
C GLU A 159 -9.90 8.65 5.02
N MET A 160 -9.63 8.48 3.72
CA MET A 160 -8.61 9.29 3.05
C MET A 160 -8.94 10.68 3.53
N LEU A 161 -8.04 11.25 4.34
CA LEU A 161 -8.18 12.62 4.78
C LEU A 161 -8.21 13.30 3.43
N ASP A 162 -9.41 13.67 3.01
CA ASP A 162 -9.71 14.35 1.79
C ASP A 162 -9.25 15.79 2.09
N LYS A 163 -7.95 15.90 2.40
CA LYS A 163 -7.03 16.91 1.94
C LYS A 163 -7.07 16.84 0.42
N THR A 164 -8.28 17.05 -0.11
CA THR A 164 -8.53 17.73 -1.36
C THR A 164 -7.40 18.74 -1.43
N LEU A 165 -6.47 18.49 -2.34
CA LEU A 165 -5.57 19.55 -2.76
C LEU A 165 -6.52 20.67 -3.09
N ARG A 166 -6.56 21.68 -2.20
CA ARG A 166 -7.50 22.79 -2.28
C ARG A 166 -7.43 23.23 -3.72
N ARG A 167 -8.50 22.99 -4.49
CA ARG A 167 -8.49 23.21 -5.94
C ARG A 167 -7.91 24.59 -6.10
N VAL A 168 -6.66 24.67 -6.54
CA VAL A 168 -6.08 25.96 -6.87
C VAL A 168 -7.00 26.37 -7.99
N GLU A 169 -7.82 27.39 -7.75
CA GLU A 169 -8.55 28.10 -8.79
C GLU A 169 -7.46 28.67 -9.69
N LYS A 170 -6.94 27.79 -10.54
CA LYS A 170 -6.09 28.16 -11.63
C LYS A 170 -7.06 28.91 -12.52
N ASP A 171 -6.84 30.21 -12.56
CA ASP A 171 -7.47 31.16 -13.46
C ASP A 171 -7.89 30.42 -14.71
N GLU A 172 -9.19 30.42 -15.00
CA GLU A 172 -9.81 29.68 -16.10
C GLU A 172 -9.28 30.25 -17.42
N THR A 173 -8.02 29.98 -17.72
CA THR A 173 -7.56 29.78 -19.07
C THR A 173 -8.36 28.58 -19.52
N VAL A 174 -9.54 28.86 -20.05
CA VAL A 174 -10.36 27.96 -20.83
C VAL A 174 -9.37 27.35 -21.82
N LEU A 175 -8.90 26.14 -21.51
CA LEU A 175 -8.16 25.32 -22.44
C LEU A 175 -9.18 25.02 -23.52
N LYS A 176 -9.32 25.96 -24.47
CA LYS A 176 -10.06 25.73 -25.69
C LYS A 176 -9.42 24.48 -26.26
N GLU A 177 -10.23 23.43 -26.31
CA GLU A 177 -9.94 22.21 -27.05
C GLU A 177 -9.36 22.67 -28.39
N ARG A 178 -8.05 22.50 -28.56
CA ARG A 178 -7.44 22.78 -29.86
C ARG A 178 -7.96 21.65 -30.72
N ALA A 179 -9.09 21.88 -31.37
CA ALA A 179 -9.71 21.00 -32.34
C ALA A 179 -8.81 20.91 -33.59
N PHE A 180 -7.61 20.37 -33.43
CA PHE A 180 -7.03 19.55 -34.46
C PHE A 180 -7.90 18.29 -34.44
N GLY A 181 -8.56 17.97 -35.55
CA GLY A 181 -9.49 16.83 -35.70
C GLY A 181 -8.82 15.45 -35.57
N ILE A 182 -7.97 15.29 -34.57
CA ILE A 182 -7.25 14.08 -34.23
C ILE A 182 -8.03 13.46 -33.08
N SER A 183 -8.79 12.40 -33.37
CA SER A 183 -9.36 11.55 -32.33
C SER A 183 -8.21 11.00 -31.47
N PRO A 184 -8.32 11.01 -30.13
CA PRO A 184 -7.34 10.35 -29.29
C PRO A 184 -7.26 8.86 -29.66
N PRO A 185 -6.09 8.21 -29.49
CA PRO A 185 -5.96 6.79 -29.72
C PRO A 185 -6.89 6.02 -28.77
N SER A 186 -7.30 4.82 -29.17
CA SER A 186 -8.16 3.96 -28.34
C SER A 186 -7.52 3.58 -27.00
N THR A 187 -6.19 3.59 -26.91
CA THR A 187 -5.43 3.37 -25.68
C THR A 187 -4.33 4.42 -25.54
N VAL A 188 -4.24 5.01 -24.35
CA VAL A 188 -3.21 5.96 -23.95
C VAL A 188 -2.33 5.31 -22.88
N TYR A 189 -1.03 5.25 -23.14
CA TYR A 189 -0.05 4.79 -22.17
C TYR A 189 0.55 5.97 -21.42
N ILE A 190 0.48 5.94 -20.09
CA ILE A 190 1.10 6.94 -19.23
C ILE A 190 2.34 6.33 -18.62
N GLU A 191 3.50 6.91 -18.92
CA GLU A 191 4.77 6.52 -18.32
C GLU A 191 4.89 7.11 -16.92
N LEU A 192 5.18 6.25 -15.95
CA LEU A 192 5.38 6.62 -14.56
C LEU A 192 6.84 6.40 -14.17
N PHE A 193 7.44 7.42 -13.59
CA PHE A 193 8.74 7.34 -12.91
C PHE A 193 8.52 7.67 -11.44
N MET A 194 8.87 6.75 -10.53
CA MET A 194 8.53 6.87 -9.11
C MET A 194 9.73 7.35 -8.29
N VAL A 195 9.61 8.51 -7.64
CA VAL A 195 10.64 8.97 -6.69
C VAL A 195 10.24 8.54 -5.28
N THR A 196 11.16 7.87 -4.59
CA THR A 196 10.91 7.32 -3.25
C THR A 196 11.72 8.06 -2.20
N SER A 197 11.07 8.45 -1.10
CA SER A 197 11.70 9.17 0.01
C SER A 197 12.51 8.24 0.90
N LYS A 198 13.42 8.81 1.70
CA LYS A 198 14.29 8.03 2.58
C LYS A 198 13.51 7.19 3.61
N PRO A 199 12.47 7.73 4.29
CA PRO A 199 11.63 6.93 5.19
C PRO A 199 10.94 5.76 4.49
N HIS A 200 10.45 5.95 3.27
CA HIS A 200 9.80 4.88 2.50
C HIS A 200 10.81 3.78 2.14
N GLN A 201 11.99 4.18 1.64
CA GLN A 201 13.07 3.28 1.27
C GLN A 201 13.59 2.42 2.42
N HIS A 202 13.58 2.93 3.66
CA HIS A 202 14.01 2.15 4.83
C HIS A 202 13.16 0.89 5.07
N ARG A 203 11.95 0.82 4.51
CA ARG A 203 11.11 -0.40 4.55
C ARG A 203 11.52 -1.47 3.54
N PHE A 204 12.38 -1.11 2.58
CA PHE A 204 12.83 -1.96 1.47
C PHE A 204 14.36 -2.03 1.46
N PRO A 205 14.94 -2.96 2.25
CA PRO A 205 16.40 -3.12 2.30
C PRO A 205 16.97 -3.54 0.95
N GLU A 206 16.21 -4.30 0.17
CA GLU A 206 16.58 -4.74 -1.17
C GLU A 206 15.83 -3.92 -2.22
N THR A 207 16.55 -3.45 -3.24
CA THR A 207 15.98 -2.70 -4.38
C THR A 207 14.91 -3.51 -5.10
N ASN A 208 15.11 -4.82 -5.26
CA ASN A 208 14.13 -5.69 -5.91
C ASN A 208 12.76 -5.66 -5.20
N HIS A 209 12.75 -5.67 -3.86
CA HIS A 209 11.50 -5.57 -3.10
C HIS A 209 10.78 -4.22 -3.33
N LEU A 210 11.52 -3.14 -3.51
CA LEU A 210 10.94 -1.84 -3.85
C LEU A 210 10.35 -1.82 -5.27
N ILE A 211 11.06 -2.40 -6.23
CA ILE A 211 10.58 -2.54 -7.62
C ILE A 211 9.27 -3.35 -7.64
N TRP A 212 9.24 -4.50 -6.96
CA TRP A 212 8.05 -5.35 -6.88
C TRP A 212 6.87 -4.62 -6.28
N TYR A 213 7.10 -3.94 -5.16
CA TYR A 213 6.07 -3.12 -4.52
C TYR A 213 5.52 -2.06 -5.48
N ALA A 214 6.38 -1.29 -6.14
CA ALA A 214 5.97 -0.26 -7.08
C ALA A 214 5.17 -0.84 -8.26
N CYS A 215 5.60 -1.97 -8.81
CA CYS A 215 4.89 -2.64 -9.90
C CYS A 215 3.51 -3.15 -9.46
N ILE A 216 3.39 -3.74 -8.27
CA ILE A 216 2.11 -4.19 -7.72
C ILE A 216 1.16 -3.00 -7.55
N MET A 217 1.65 -1.87 -7.01
CA MET A 217 0.83 -0.67 -6.80
C MET A 217 0.35 -0.08 -8.13
N VAL A 218 1.22 0.02 -9.13
CA VAL A 218 0.84 0.50 -10.48
C VAL A 218 -0.11 -0.49 -11.15
N ASN A 219 0.09 -1.80 -10.98
CA ASN A 219 -0.82 -2.80 -11.55
C ASN A 219 -2.22 -2.70 -10.94
N PHE A 220 -2.29 -2.55 -9.62
CA PHE A 220 -3.57 -2.37 -8.94
C PHE A 220 -4.26 -1.07 -9.38
N ALA A 221 -3.51 0.01 -9.62
CA ALA A 221 -4.06 1.23 -10.21
C ALA A 221 -4.60 0.99 -11.63
N ASN A 222 -3.92 0.19 -12.46
CA ASN A 222 -4.43 -0.23 -13.78
C ASN A 222 -5.75 -1.00 -13.67
N LEU A 223 -5.90 -1.91 -12.70
CA LEU A 223 -7.17 -2.61 -12.47
C LEU A 223 -8.31 -1.65 -12.14
N ARG A 224 -8.04 -0.56 -11.41
CA ARG A 224 -9.04 0.48 -11.12
C ARG A 224 -9.35 1.35 -12.33
N LEU A 225 -8.34 1.64 -13.15
CA LEU A 225 -8.49 2.43 -14.39
C LEU A 225 -9.12 1.62 -15.53
N ALA A 226 -9.26 0.30 -15.41
CA ALA A 226 -9.82 -0.56 -16.45
C ALA A 226 -11.25 -0.16 -16.90
N GLN A 227 -12.00 0.54 -16.05
CA GLN A 227 -13.33 1.07 -16.38
C GLN A 227 -13.29 2.31 -17.29
N VAL A 228 -12.14 2.97 -17.41
CA VAL A 228 -11.92 4.10 -18.33
C VAL A 228 -11.67 3.53 -19.72
N THR A 229 -12.59 3.76 -20.66
CA THR A 229 -12.61 3.09 -21.98
C THR A 229 -12.45 4.03 -23.18
N ALA A 230 -12.63 5.34 -23.01
CA ALA A 230 -12.57 6.32 -24.09
C ALA A 230 -11.78 7.58 -23.68
N PRO A 231 -10.43 7.57 -23.78
CA PRO A 231 -9.60 6.45 -24.19
C PRO A 231 -9.34 5.46 -23.05
N ASN A 232 -8.95 4.22 -23.37
CA ASN A 232 -8.44 3.29 -22.37
C ASN A 232 -7.10 3.79 -21.82
N VAL A 233 -6.95 3.91 -20.50
CA VAL A 233 -5.73 4.41 -19.88
C VAL A 233 -4.94 3.26 -19.27
N LYS A 234 -3.66 3.14 -19.64
CA LYS A 234 -2.73 2.16 -19.06
C LYS A 234 -1.49 2.84 -18.52
N LEU A 235 -1.21 2.62 -17.25
CA LEU A 235 0.01 3.07 -16.58
C LEU A 235 1.14 2.07 -16.87
N ARG A 236 2.32 2.58 -17.21
CA ARG A 236 3.55 1.81 -17.38
C ARG A 236 4.64 2.39 -16.50
N LEU A 237 5.22 1.57 -15.62
CA LEU A 237 6.31 2.00 -14.76
C LEU A 237 7.64 1.89 -15.52
N ILE A 238 8.28 3.02 -15.80
CA ILE A 238 9.55 3.09 -16.55
C ILE A 238 10.78 3.07 -15.64
N GLY A 239 10.59 3.36 -14.35
CA GLY A 239 11.69 3.37 -13.41
C GLY A 239 11.33 3.92 -12.04
N LEU A 240 12.32 3.92 -11.16
CA LEU A 240 12.23 4.55 -9.86
C LEU A 240 13.55 5.21 -9.44
N GLU A 241 13.45 6.15 -8.51
CA GLU A 241 14.58 6.81 -7.88
C GLU A 241 14.54 6.55 -6.37
N ARG A 242 15.69 6.11 -5.85
CA ARG A 242 15.98 6.06 -4.42
C ARG A 242 16.66 7.36 -4.04
N ASN A 243 15.85 8.37 -3.74
CA ASN A 243 16.32 9.70 -3.43
C ASN A 243 16.84 9.78 -1.98
N GLU A 244 18.07 10.25 -1.79
CA GLU A 244 18.67 10.43 -0.47
C GLU A 244 18.55 11.88 0.05
N ASP A 245 18.47 12.86 -0.86
CA ASP A 245 18.68 14.28 -0.57
C ASP A 245 17.36 15.10 -0.54
N GLU A 246 16.21 14.45 -0.80
CA GLU A 246 14.84 14.99 -0.80
C GLU A 246 14.70 16.46 -1.29
N PRO A 247 15.33 16.87 -2.41
CA PRO A 247 15.34 18.27 -2.84
C PRO A 247 13.96 18.79 -3.27
N TYR A 248 12.99 17.88 -3.43
CA TYR A 248 11.62 18.16 -3.85
C TYR A 248 10.64 18.31 -2.66
N THR A 249 11.08 18.02 -1.43
CA THR A 249 10.25 18.22 -0.24
C THR A 249 10.42 19.66 0.25
N PHE A 250 9.47 20.52 -0.10
CA PHE A 250 9.32 21.79 0.61
C PHE A 250 8.48 21.53 1.85
N VAL A 251 9.06 21.70 3.04
CA VAL A 251 8.27 21.79 4.27
C VAL A 251 7.47 23.08 4.17
N SER A 252 6.17 22.97 3.93
CA SER A 252 5.27 24.10 4.12
C SER A 252 5.43 24.58 5.56
N ARG A 253 5.89 25.83 5.75
CA ARG A 253 6.03 26.45 7.08
C ARG A 253 4.68 26.56 7.81
N ASP A 254 3.58 26.29 7.13
CA ASP A 254 2.24 26.45 7.66
C ASP A 254 1.61 25.16 8.20
N GLY A 255 2.36 24.04 8.27
CA GLY A 255 1.93 22.87 9.02
C GLY A 255 0.57 22.27 8.61
N TYR A 256 0.38 22.03 7.31
CA TYR A 256 -0.80 21.36 6.76
C TYR A 256 -0.48 19.99 6.18
#